data_AF-A0A850QU34-F1
#
_entry.id   AF-A0A850QU34-F1
#
_cell.length_a   1.000
_cell.length_b   1.000
_cell.length_c   1.000
_cell.angle_alpha   90.00
_cell.angle_beta   90.00
_cell.angle_gamma   90.00
#
_symmetry.space_group_name_H-M   'P 1'
#
loop_
_entity.id
_entity.type
_entity.pdbx_description
1 polymer ?
#
loop_
_entity_poly.entity_id
_entity_poly.type
_entity_poly.pdbx_seq_one_letter_code
_entity_poly.pdbx_strand_id
1 'polypeptide(L)'
;MAKAAKRAYVCSDCGADFPRWQGQCSACAAWNTITEFTIPKTKSAIGAAGSASGGYAGAPSKVQKLSDVESKDVPRFSSGISELDRVLGGGVVPGSVLLLCGDPGAGKSTLLLQSIGAVAAHKSALYVSGEESIHQISQRAKRLGTPNLDRINVVAETSVEQVINLIEQQKADFVIIDSIQTMTVA
;
A
#
# COMPACT_ATOMS: atom_id res chain seq x y z
N MET A 1 21.33 21.86 29.07
CA MET A 1 20.71 23.19 28.86
C MET A 1 19.67 23.06 27.74
N ALA A 2 18.39 23.35 28.02
CA ALA A 2 17.30 23.13 27.06
C ALA A 2 17.26 24.26 26.01
N LYS A 3 17.41 23.91 24.73
CA LYS A 3 17.33 24.86 23.60
C LYS A 3 15.88 25.34 23.44
N ALA A 4 15.70 26.67 23.51
CA ALA A 4 14.40 27.35 23.45
C ALA A 4 13.64 27.06 22.14
N ALA A 5 12.31 27.07 22.20
CA ALA A 5 11.43 26.82 21.06
C ALA A 5 11.59 27.92 19.99
N LYS A 6 11.63 27.52 18.71
CA LYS A 6 11.76 28.43 17.57
C LYS A 6 10.37 29.05 17.30
N ARG A 7 10.26 30.37 17.38
CA ARG A 7 9.02 31.12 17.10
C ARG A 7 9.06 31.61 15.64
N ALA A 8 7.92 31.56 14.95
CA ALA A 8 7.73 32.15 13.62
C ALA A 8 6.62 33.21 13.68
N TYR A 9 6.72 34.25 12.85
CA TYR A 9 5.70 35.28 12.74
C TYR A 9 5.13 35.24 11.33
N VAL A 10 3.82 35.08 11.19
CA VAL A 10 3.15 34.92 9.89
C VAL A 10 1.99 35.89 9.77
N CYS A 11 1.83 36.51 8.60
CA CYS A 11 0.65 37.33 8.32
C CYS A 11 -0.59 36.45 8.10
N SER A 12 -1.66 36.66 8.88
CA SER A 12 -2.94 35.96 8.75
C SER A 12 -3.63 36.18 7.40
N ASP A 13 -3.33 37.29 6.73
CA ASP A 13 -4.07 37.72 5.54
C ASP A 13 -3.38 37.30 4.24
N CYS A 14 -2.04 37.31 4.21
CA CYS A 14 -1.27 36.98 2.99
C CYS A 14 -0.29 35.81 3.14
N GLY A 15 -0.11 35.27 4.35
CA GLY A 15 0.77 34.14 4.61
C GLY A 15 2.27 34.45 4.58
N ALA A 16 2.68 35.72 4.48
CA ALA A 16 4.09 36.09 4.47
C ALA A 16 4.76 35.85 5.84
N ASP A 17 5.99 35.32 5.80
CA ASP A 17 6.83 35.03 6.98
C ASP A 17 7.68 36.23 7.38
N PHE A 18 7.82 36.44 8.69
CA PHE A 18 8.60 37.53 9.28
C PHE A 18 9.52 37.03 10.41
N PRO A 19 10.72 37.61 10.57
CA PRO A 19 11.68 37.20 11.61
C PRO A 19 11.30 37.71 13.01
N ARG A 20 10.41 38.71 13.10
CA ARG A 20 9.93 39.32 14.35
C ARG A 20 8.52 39.83 14.17
N TRP A 21 7.81 40.05 15.27
CA TRP A 21 6.55 40.78 15.24
C TRP A 21 6.78 42.24 14.81
N GLN A 22 5.86 42.76 13.99
CA GLN A 22 5.82 44.16 13.59
C GLN A 22 4.37 44.57 13.32
N GLY A 23 4.05 45.86 13.51
CA GLY A 23 2.68 46.35 13.43
C GLY A 23 2.07 46.32 12.02
N GLN A 24 2.89 46.41 10.97
CA GLN A 24 2.43 46.41 9.57
C GLN A 24 3.13 45.31 8.75
N CYS A 25 2.34 44.54 7.99
CA CYS A 25 2.86 43.57 7.03
C CYS A 25 3.52 44.28 5.84
N SER A 26 4.80 44.04 5.58
CA SER A 26 5.48 44.66 4.44
C SER A 26 5.12 44.04 3.08
N ALA A 27 4.36 42.93 3.05
CA ALA A 27 3.92 42.26 1.82
C ALA A 27 2.54 42.74 1.35
N CYS A 28 1.56 42.85 2.27
CA CYS A 28 0.19 43.27 1.94
C CYS A 28 -0.22 44.63 2.54
N ALA A 29 0.69 45.32 3.23
CA ALA A 29 0.45 46.60 3.92
C ALA A 29 -0.62 46.59 5.03
N ALA A 30 -1.19 45.43 5.36
CA ALA A 30 -2.18 45.28 6.41
C ALA A 30 -1.57 45.48 7.80
N TRP A 31 -2.34 46.08 8.70
CA TRP A 31 -1.94 46.36 10.08
C TRP A 31 -2.45 45.28 11.04
N ASN A 32 -1.65 44.94 12.05
CA ASN A 32 -1.98 43.99 13.12
C ASN A 32 -2.37 42.56 12.66
N THR A 33 -1.97 42.17 11.45
CA THR A 33 -2.24 40.83 10.89
C THR A 33 -1.11 39.83 11.13
N ILE A 34 0.03 40.26 11.67
CA ILE A 34 1.16 39.38 11.95
C ILE A 34 0.96 38.70 13.31
N THR A 35 0.76 37.39 13.29
CA THR A 35 0.54 36.58 14.48
C THR A 35 1.77 35.71 14.77
N GLU A 36 2.03 35.50 16.06
CA GLU A 36 3.11 34.63 16.51
C GLU A 36 2.65 33.17 16.53
N PHE A 37 3.31 32.34 15.76
CA PHE A 37 3.14 30.89 15.80
C PHE A 37 4.30 30.28 16.58
N THR A 38 3.96 29.58 17.65
CA THR A 38 4.90 28.65 18.27
C THR A 38 5.01 27.47 17.32
N ILE A 39 6.15 27.35 16.61
CA ILE A 39 6.45 26.14 15.85
C ILE A 39 6.54 25.04 16.89
N PRO A 40 5.63 24.05 16.90
CA PRO A 40 5.81 22.88 17.74
C PRO A 40 7.19 22.32 17.40
N LYS A 41 7.92 21.77 18.37
CA LYS A 41 9.03 20.89 18.02
C LYS A 41 8.42 19.71 17.26
N THR A 42 8.23 19.85 15.95
CA THR A 42 8.30 18.72 15.05
C THR A 42 9.63 18.12 15.41
N LYS A 43 9.59 16.96 16.09
CA LYS A 43 10.67 16.01 15.95
C LYS A 43 10.94 16.02 14.45
N SER A 44 12.14 16.42 14.04
CA SER A 44 12.56 16.23 12.68
C SER A 44 12.49 14.74 12.42
N ALA A 45 11.31 14.28 11.99
CA ALA A 45 11.08 13.04 11.28
C ALA A 45 11.15 13.32 9.76
N ILE A 46 11.71 14.47 9.36
CA ILE A 46 12.12 14.79 7.99
C ILE A 46 13.63 14.49 7.86
N GLY A 47 14.00 13.32 8.40
CA GLY A 47 15.34 12.79 8.51
C GLY A 47 15.24 11.49 9.29
N ALA A 48 15.15 10.37 8.56
CA ALA A 48 14.95 9.00 9.05
C ALA A 48 13.49 8.56 9.39
N ALA A 49 12.53 8.90 8.52
CA ALA A 49 11.49 7.94 8.14
C ALA A 49 11.87 7.26 6.81
N GLY A 50 13.14 6.90 6.68
CA GLY A 50 13.58 5.88 5.74
C GLY A 50 13.54 4.55 6.48
N SER A 51 12.39 3.88 6.46
CA SER A 51 12.22 2.42 6.64
C SER A 51 10.72 2.14 6.84
N ALA A 52 10.00 1.39 6.01
CA ALA A 52 10.47 0.30 5.17
C ALA A 52 9.70 0.23 3.84
N SER A 53 10.15 0.98 2.83
CA SER A 53 10.21 0.39 1.49
C SER A 53 11.39 -0.59 1.48
N GLY A 54 11.26 -1.67 2.25
CA GLY A 54 12.21 -2.77 2.29
C GLY A 54 12.10 -3.62 1.04
N GLY A 55 12.24 -2.99 -0.14
CA GLY A 55 12.59 -3.70 -1.35
C GLY A 55 14.04 -4.18 -1.27
N TYR A 56 14.44 -5.02 -2.22
CA TYR A 56 15.81 -5.53 -2.37
C TYR A 56 16.92 -4.44 -2.37
N ALA A 57 16.54 -3.17 -2.51
CA ALA A 57 17.39 -1.99 -2.48
C ALA A 57 17.78 -1.47 -1.07
N GLY A 58 17.33 -2.11 0.02
CA GLY A 58 17.62 -1.66 1.40
C GLY A 58 19.03 -1.97 1.91
N ALA A 59 19.78 -2.87 1.24
CA ALA A 59 21.17 -3.15 1.53
C ALA A 59 22.08 -2.25 0.67
N PRO A 60 23.29 -1.85 1.16
CA PRO A 60 24.26 -1.13 0.33
C PRO A 60 24.55 -1.96 -0.93
N SER A 61 24.02 -1.49 -2.05
CA SER A 61 24.06 -2.23 -3.31
C SER A 61 25.48 -2.15 -3.88
N LYS A 62 26.17 -3.29 -3.93
CA LYS A 62 27.47 -3.41 -4.59
C LYS A 62 27.28 -4.00 -5.97
N VAL A 63 27.97 -3.45 -6.95
CA VAL A 63 28.09 -4.08 -8.28
C VAL A 63 28.87 -5.39 -8.11
N GLN A 64 28.28 -6.48 -8.56
CA GLN A 64 28.89 -7.82 -8.56
C GLN A 64 28.57 -8.51 -9.89
N LYS A 65 29.38 -9.48 -10.31
CA LYS A 65 29.04 -10.26 -11.50
C LYS A 65 27.85 -11.15 -11.19
N LEU A 66 26.99 -11.36 -12.18
CA LEU A 66 25.84 -12.26 -12.03
C LEU A 66 26.26 -13.70 -11.68
N SER A 67 27.44 -14.14 -12.15
CA SER A 67 28.03 -15.44 -11.79
C SER A 67 28.34 -15.60 -10.31
N ASP A 68 28.51 -14.50 -9.60
CA ASP A 68 28.94 -14.48 -8.19
C ASP A 68 27.73 -14.32 -7.26
N VAL A 69 26.52 -14.22 -7.82
CA VAL A 69 25.26 -14.14 -7.07
C VAL A 69 24.81 -15.54 -6.68
N GLU A 70 24.84 -15.84 -5.38
CA GLU A 70 24.27 -17.08 -4.86
C GLU A 70 22.76 -17.14 -5.14
N SER A 71 22.31 -18.23 -5.77
CA SER A 71 20.89 -18.52 -5.92
C SER A 71 20.31 -18.92 -4.56
N LYS A 72 19.35 -18.14 -4.06
CA LYS A 72 18.53 -18.52 -2.90
C LYS A 72 17.18 -19.00 -3.40
N ASP A 73 16.90 -20.28 -3.21
CA ASP A 73 15.57 -20.82 -3.47
C ASP A 73 14.61 -20.41 -2.36
N VAL A 74 13.59 -19.63 -2.73
CA VAL A 74 12.49 -19.27 -1.84
C VAL A 74 11.37 -20.31 -2.04
N PRO A 75 10.90 -20.99 -0.98
CA PRO A 75 9.82 -21.97 -1.08
C PRO A 75 8.55 -21.34 -1.67
N ARG A 76 8.13 -21.87 -2.83
CA ARG A 76 6.88 -21.49 -3.50
C ARG A 76 5.69 -22.18 -2.85
N PHE A 77 4.51 -21.59 -3.00
CA PHE A 77 3.24 -22.23 -2.66
C PHE A 77 2.33 -22.32 -3.87
N SER A 78 1.50 -23.36 -3.93
CA SER A 78 0.55 -23.54 -5.03
C SER A 78 -0.53 -22.46 -5.01
N SER A 79 -0.87 -21.94 -6.19
CA SER A 79 -2.05 -21.11 -6.42
C SER A 79 -3.36 -21.89 -6.39
N GLY A 80 -3.30 -23.22 -6.29
CA GLY A 80 -4.44 -24.14 -6.39
C GLY A 80 -4.85 -24.49 -7.82
N ILE A 81 -4.18 -23.92 -8.83
CA ILE A 81 -4.47 -24.13 -10.25
C ILE A 81 -3.18 -24.60 -10.91
N SER A 82 -3.13 -25.86 -11.35
CA SER A 82 -1.91 -26.50 -11.87
C SER A 82 -1.29 -25.77 -13.07
N GLU A 83 -2.10 -25.33 -14.02
CA GLU A 83 -1.59 -24.59 -15.20
C GLU A 83 -1.10 -23.19 -14.83
N LEU A 84 -1.69 -22.55 -13.81
CA LEU A 84 -1.17 -21.28 -13.30
C LEU A 84 0.17 -21.52 -12.61
N ASP A 85 0.28 -22.54 -11.76
CA ASP A 85 1.54 -22.89 -11.10
C ASP A 85 2.65 -23.20 -12.12
N ARG A 86 2.31 -23.89 -13.21
CA ARG A 86 3.23 -24.13 -14.33
C ARG A 86 3.75 -22.84 -14.95
N VAL A 87 2.87 -21.88 -15.24
CA VAL A 87 3.24 -20.55 -15.77
C VAL A 87 4.10 -19.77 -14.78
N LEU A 88 3.83 -19.90 -13.48
CA LEU A 88 4.62 -19.24 -12.42
C LEU A 88 5.96 -19.91 -12.14
N GLY A 89 6.28 -21.06 -12.77
CA GLY A 89 7.51 -21.81 -12.50
C GLY A 89 7.44 -22.64 -11.21
N GLY A 90 6.30 -23.28 -10.96
CA GLY A 90 6.06 -24.18 -9.83
C GLY A 90 5.21 -23.58 -8.68
N GLY A 91 4.64 -22.39 -8.88
CA GLY A 91 3.76 -21.74 -7.90
C GLY A 91 4.19 -20.32 -7.54
N VAL A 92 3.43 -19.72 -6.63
CA VAL A 92 3.55 -18.33 -6.17
C VAL A 92 4.76 -18.18 -5.24
N VAL A 93 5.58 -17.16 -5.49
CA VAL A 93 6.72 -16.81 -4.64
C VAL A 93 6.24 -15.87 -3.51
N PRO A 94 6.48 -16.18 -2.23
CA PRO A 94 6.18 -15.27 -1.13
C PRO A 94 6.85 -13.90 -1.29
N GLY A 95 6.14 -12.82 -0.96
CA GLY A 95 6.65 -11.45 -1.07
C GLY A 95 6.81 -10.94 -2.51
N SER A 96 6.29 -11.67 -3.50
CA SER A 96 6.23 -11.21 -4.90
C SER A 96 4.93 -10.46 -5.19
N VAL A 97 4.95 -9.70 -6.28
CA VAL A 97 3.76 -9.06 -6.86
C VAL A 97 3.48 -9.71 -8.21
N LEU A 98 2.28 -10.24 -8.39
CA LEU A 98 1.81 -10.82 -9.65
C LEU A 98 0.80 -9.88 -10.31
N LEU A 99 1.07 -9.50 -11.56
CA LEU A 99 0.13 -8.76 -12.40
C LEU A 99 -0.56 -9.72 -13.37
N LEU A 100 -1.90 -9.83 -13.26
CA LEU A 100 -2.73 -10.59 -14.20
C LEU A 100 -3.43 -9.63 -15.17
N CYS A 101 -2.98 -9.62 -16.43
CA CYS A 101 -3.55 -8.81 -17.50
C CYS A 101 -4.37 -9.66 -18.49
N GLY A 102 -5.33 -9.02 -19.15
CA GLY A 102 -6.16 -9.63 -20.18
C GLY A 102 -7.39 -8.77 -20.45
N ASP A 103 -8.04 -9.00 -21.58
CA ASP A 103 -9.21 -8.22 -22.01
C ASP A 103 -10.35 -8.28 -20.99
N PRO A 104 -11.24 -7.28 -20.95
CA PRO A 104 -12.50 -7.37 -20.23
C PRO A 104 -13.24 -8.65 -20.62
N GLY A 105 -13.71 -9.42 -19.63
CA GLY A 105 -14.37 -10.71 -19.89
C GLY A 105 -13.44 -11.91 -20.11
N ALA A 106 -12.10 -11.74 -20.15
CA ALA A 106 -11.15 -12.86 -20.29
C ALA A 106 -11.10 -13.84 -19.10
N GLY A 107 -11.93 -13.63 -18.06
CA GLY A 107 -12.03 -14.53 -16.91
C GLY A 107 -11.03 -14.26 -15.78
N LYS A 108 -10.37 -13.09 -15.74
CA LYS A 108 -9.39 -12.72 -14.69
C LYS A 108 -9.94 -12.90 -13.27
N SER A 109 -11.03 -12.21 -12.93
CA SER A 109 -11.65 -12.31 -11.60
C SER A 109 -12.15 -13.73 -11.28
N THR A 110 -12.55 -14.50 -12.31
CA THR A 110 -12.95 -15.90 -12.13
C THR A 110 -11.75 -16.76 -11.73
N LEU A 111 -10.61 -16.60 -12.40
CA LEU A 111 -9.36 -17.27 -12.05
C LEU A 111 -8.90 -16.89 -10.63
N LEU A 112 -8.96 -15.59 -10.30
CA LEU A 112 -8.59 -15.08 -8.97
C LEU A 112 -9.49 -15.64 -7.86
N LEU A 113 -10.81 -15.71 -8.09
CA LEU A 113 -11.76 -16.31 -7.14
C LEU A 113 -11.53 -17.80 -6.91
N GLN A 114 -11.14 -18.57 -7.93
CA GLN A 114 -10.81 -19.97 -7.74
C GLN A 114 -9.48 -20.15 -7.00
N SER A 115 -8.47 -19.36 -7.38
CA SER A 115 -7.15 -19.41 -6.75
C SER A 115 -7.21 -19.03 -5.27
N ILE A 116 -7.90 -17.93 -4.93
CA ILE A 116 -7.99 -17.49 -3.53
C ILE A 116 -8.67 -18.53 -2.64
N GLY A 117 -9.71 -19.20 -3.14
CA GLY A 117 -10.38 -20.25 -2.39
C GLY A 117 -9.48 -21.45 -2.12
N ALA A 118 -8.65 -21.83 -3.09
CA ALA A 118 -7.69 -22.91 -2.90
C ALA A 118 -6.59 -22.53 -1.91
N VAL A 119 -6.06 -21.31 -2.01
CA VAL A 119 -5.02 -20.79 -1.11
C VAL A 119 -5.54 -20.59 0.33
N ALA A 120 -6.80 -20.19 0.49
CA ALA A 120 -7.45 -19.98 1.79
C ALA A 120 -7.51 -21.26 2.66
N ALA A 121 -7.33 -22.45 2.08
CA ALA A 121 -7.18 -23.70 2.83
C ALA A 121 -5.99 -23.68 3.81
N HIS A 122 -4.92 -22.95 3.46
CA HIS A 122 -3.64 -23.02 4.16
C HIS A 122 -3.01 -21.66 4.51
N LYS A 123 -3.60 -20.55 4.03
CA LYS A 123 -3.08 -19.19 4.23
C LYS A 123 -4.19 -18.21 4.55
N SER A 124 -3.85 -17.11 5.25
CA SER A 124 -4.78 -15.99 5.43
C SER A 124 -4.93 -15.25 4.10
N ALA A 125 -6.14 -15.25 3.54
CA ALA A 125 -6.41 -14.73 2.20
C ALA A 125 -7.39 -13.55 2.24
N LEU A 126 -7.06 -12.47 1.51
CA LEU A 126 -7.89 -11.26 1.41
C LEU A 126 -8.18 -10.92 -0.05
N TYR A 127 -9.46 -10.85 -0.40
CA TYR A 127 -9.93 -10.32 -1.69
C TYR A 127 -10.35 -8.86 -1.53
N VAL A 128 -9.62 -7.96 -2.16
CA VAL A 128 -9.94 -6.54 -2.22
C VAL A 128 -10.56 -6.26 -3.58
N SER A 129 -11.76 -5.69 -3.57
CA SER A 129 -12.44 -5.26 -4.78
C SER A 129 -12.65 -3.76 -4.79
N GLY A 130 -12.31 -3.11 -5.90
CA GLY A 130 -12.77 -1.75 -6.18
C GLY A 130 -13.80 -1.66 -7.31
N GLU A 131 -14.01 -2.74 -8.06
CA GLU A 131 -14.95 -2.76 -9.20
C GLU A 131 -16.34 -3.27 -8.83
N GLU A 132 -16.42 -4.32 -8.00
CA GLU A 132 -17.66 -5.02 -7.67
C GLU A 132 -18.01 -4.90 -6.18
N SER A 133 -19.31 -4.91 -5.88
CA SER A 133 -19.79 -5.01 -4.50
C SER A 133 -19.55 -6.40 -3.90
N ILE A 134 -19.43 -6.46 -2.57
CA ILE A 134 -19.23 -7.72 -1.82
C ILE A 134 -20.33 -8.75 -2.16
N HIS A 135 -21.58 -8.30 -2.35
CA HIS A 135 -22.70 -9.18 -2.70
C HIS A 135 -22.49 -9.84 -4.09
N GLN A 136 -22.05 -9.07 -5.09
CA GLN A 136 -21.78 -9.60 -6.44
C GLN A 136 -20.65 -10.63 -6.42
N ILE A 137 -19.56 -10.33 -5.72
CA ILE A 137 -18.42 -11.23 -5.56
C ILE A 137 -18.87 -12.53 -4.87
N SER A 138 -19.62 -12.42 -3.76
CA SER A 138 -20.14 -13.57 -3.02
C SER A 138 -21.02 -14.47 -3.89
N GLN A 139 -21.92 -13.89 -4.67
CA GLN A 139 -22.78 -14.64 -5.59
C GLN A 139 -21.97 -15.35 -6.68
N ARG A 140 -20.95 -14.70 -7.24
CA ARG A 140 -20.05 -15.31 -8.23
C ARG A 140 -19.25 -16.46 -7.64
N ALA A 141 -18.65 -16.26 -6.47
CA ALA A 141 -17.84 -17.27 -5.80
C ALA A 141 -18.67 -18.53 -5.47
N LYS A 142 -19.91 -18.36 -5.01
CA LYS A 142 -20.87 -19.47 -4.81
C LYS A 142 -21.18 -20.19 -6.12
N ARG A 143 -21.49 -19.45 -7.19
CA ARG A 143 -21.80 -20.04 -8.51
C ARG A 143 -20.62 -20.80 -9.11
N LEU A 144 -19.39 -20.33 -8.88
CA LEU A 144 -18.16 -20.96 -9.36
C LEU A 144 -17.75 -22.19 -8.54
N GLY A 145 -18.43 -22.45 -7.41
CA GLY A 145 -18.01 -23.51 -6.48
C GLY A 145 -16.63 -23.24 -5.89
N THR A 146 -16.30 -21.97 -5.65
CA THR A 146 -15.02 -21.58 -5.03
C THR A 146 -14.82 -22.37 -3.72
N PRO A 147 -13.69 -23.08 -3.54
CA PRO A 147 -13.46 -23.85 -2.33
C PRO A 147 -13.19 -22.91 -1.13
N ASN A 148 -13.46 -23.40 0.09
CA ASN A 148 -13.15 -22.70 1.35
C ASN A 148 -13.73 -21.27 1.45
N LEU A 149 -14.95 -21.04 0.94
CA LEU A 149 -15.62 -19.73 0.96
C LEU A 149 -15.66 -19.08 2.35
N ASP A 150 -15.83 -19.89 3.39
CA ASP A 150 -15.87 -19.51 4.80
C ASP A 150 -14.53 -18.98 5.33
N ARG A 151 -13.44 -19.17 4.58
CA ARG A 151 -12.07 -18.78 4.94
C ARG A 151 -11.53 -17.62 4.12
N ILE A 152 -12.32 -17.08 3.18
CA ILE A 152 -11.94 -15.96 2.33
C ILE A 152 -12.42 -14.66 2.99
N ASN A 153 -11.48 -13.80 3.38
CA ASN A 153 -11.82 -12.43 3.76
C ASN A 153 -12.04 -11.59 2.50
N VAL A 154 -13.06 -10.73 2.50
CA VAL A 154 -13.38 -9.87 1.35
C VAL A 154 -13.71 -8.46 1.82
N VAL A 155 -13.24 -7.45 1.07
CA VAL A 155 -13.55 -6.04 1.31
C VAL A 155 -13.76 -5.32 -0.02
N ALA A 156 -14.68 -4.35 -0.01
CA ALA A 156 -14.81 -3.38 -1.09
C ALA A 156 -14.14 -2.08 -0.66
N GLU A 157 -12.96 -1.77 -1.21
CA GLU A 157 -12.14 -0.62 -0.82
C GLU A 157 -11.32 -0.13 -2.02
N THR A 158 -11.04 1.17 -2.07
CA THR A 158 -10.30 1.83 -3.17
C THR A 158 -9.10 2.65 -2.70
N SER A 159 -9.00 2.99 -1.41
CA SER A 159 -7.81 3.64 -0.85
C SER A 159 -6.71 2.62 -0.57
N VAL A 160 -5.54 2.85 -1.17
CA VAL A 160 -4.35 2.00 -0.96
C VAL A 160 -3.94 1.98 0.51
N GLU A 161 -4.02 3.10 1.21
CA GLU A 161 -3.67 3.24 2.62
C GLU A 161 -4.59 2.38 3.50
N GLN A 162 -5.90 2.39 3.22
CA GLN A 162 -6.86 1.54 3.94
C GLN A 162 -6.64 0.05 3.64
N VAL A 163 -6.36 -0.30 2.39
CA VAL A 163 -6.02 -1.67 2.01
C VAL A 163 -4.78 -2.15 2.76
N ILE A 164 -3.72 -1.35 2.85
CA ILE A 164 -2.51 -1.69 3.61
C ILE A 164 -2.83 -1.91 5.09
N ASN A 165 -3.60 -1.00 5.71
CA ASN A 165 -4.02 -1.15 7.11
C ASN A 165 -4.79 -2.46 7.35
N LEU A 166 -5.69 -2.83 6.43
CA LEU A 166 -6.45 -4.08 6.53
C LEU A 166 -5.56 -5.31 6.37
N ILE A 167 -4.60 -5.29 5.45
CA ILE A 167 -3.62 -6.38 5.26
C ILE A 167 -2.83 -6.60 6.55
N GLU A 168 -2.36 -5.52 7.19
CA GLU A 168 -1.60 -5.59 8.44
C GLU A 168 -2.46 -6.11 9.60
N GLN A 169 -3.69 -5.60 9.75
CA GLN A 169 -4.62 -6.01 10.80
C GLN A 169 -5.01 -7.49 10.69
N GLN A 170 -5.30 -7.96 9.48
CA GLN A 170 -5.70 -9.34 9.22
C GLN A 170 -4.52 -10.30 9.08
N LYS A 171 -3.28 -9.78 9.06
CA LYS A 171 -2.06 -10.52 8.76
C LYS A 171 -2.24 -11.38 7.51
N ALA A 172 -2.74 -10.77 6.43
CA ALA A 172 -3.04 -11.49 5.20
C ALA A 172 -1.73 -11.93 4.51
N ASP A 173 -1.62 -13.23 4.21
CA ASP A 173 -0.46 -13.81 3.53
C ASP A 173 -0.61 -13.79 2.01
N PHE A 174 -1.85 -13.77 1.52
CA PHE A 174 -2.18 -13.75 0.11
C PHE A 174 -3.30 -12.74 -0.15
N VAL A 175 -3.00 -11.74 -0.97
CA VAL A 175 -3.91 -10.63 -1.25
C VAL A 175 -4.19 -10.56 -2.73
N ILE A 176 -5.45 -10.44 -3.08
CA ILE A 176 -5.90 -10.14 -4.44
C ILE A 176 -6.47 -8.72 -4.45
N ILE A 177 -6.10 -7.95 -5.47
CA ILE A 177 -6.63 -6.62 -5.74
C ILE A 177 -7.32 -6.68 -7.11
N ASP A 178 -8.64 -6.58 -7.13
CA ASP A 178 -9.48 -6.60 -8.32
C ASP A 178 -10.32 -5.31 -8.41
N SER A 179 -9.86 -4.23 -9.02
CA SER A 179 -8.67 -4.15 -9.89
C SER A 179 -7.79 -2.96 -9.56
N ILE A 180 -6.54 -3.02 -9.99
CA ILE A 180 -5.56 -1.95 -9.73
C ILE A 180 -6.00 -0.60 -10.31
N GLN A 181 -6.77 -0.59 -11.40
CA GLN A 181 -7.28 0.62 -12.05
C GLN A 181 -8.23 1.42 -11.16
N THR A 182 -8.87 0.77 -10.20
CA THR A 182 -9.78 1.40 -9.23
C THR A 182 -9.10 1.88 -7.96
N MET A 183 -7.80 1.62 -7.80
CA MET A 183 -7.06 1.98 -6.59
C MET A 183 -6.59 3.43 -6.66
N THR A 184 -6.69 4.13 -5.53
CA THR A 184 -6.32 5.54 -5.36
C THR A 184 -5.34 5.70 -4.22
N VAL A 185 -4.42 6.66 -4.38
CA VAL A 185 -3.43 7.08 -3.38
C VAL A 185 -3.73 8.53 -3.05
N ALA A 186 -3.71 8.89 -1.77
CA ALA A 186 -3.95 10.26 -1.31
C ALA A 186 -2.72 11.17 -1.48
#